data_AF-A0A7Y4T3A9-F1
#
_entry.id   AF-A0A7Y4T3A9-F1
#
_cell.length_a   1.000
_cell.length_b   1.000
_cell.length_c   1.000
_cell.angle_alpha   90.00
_cell.angle_beta   90.00
_cell.angle_gamma   90.00
#
_symmetry.space_group_name_H-M   'P 1'
#
loop_
_entity.id
_entity.type
_entity.pdbx_description
1 polymer ?
#
loop_
_entity_poly.entity_id
_entity_poly.type
_entity_poly.pdbx_seq_one_letter_code
_entity_poly.pdbx_strand_id
1 'polypeptide(L)'
;MILGRGFDSRRLHQRTARGASGTRGGARWPGARVAHARLRSILGHVGTRNRRDAEGERRWTDEASYVCGSCGEEIVVPLDPSAGESQQYVEDCPVCCAPNEVSVDYDEDGSARVSSRPE
;
A
#
# COMPACT_ATOMS: atom_id res chain seq x y z
N MET A 1 -36.65 -8.00 14.16
CA MET A 1 -36.14 -6.93 15.05
C MET A 1 -35.60 -7.56 16.32
N ILE A 2 -34.30 -7.82 16.40
CA ILE A 2 -33.60 -8.22 17.62
C ILE A 2 -32.36 -7.32 17.72
N LEU A 3 -32.38 -6.42 18.70
CA LEU A 3 -31.27 -5.53 19.05
C LEU A 3 -30.42 -6.23 20.11
N GLY A 4 -29.16 -6.53 19.81
CA GLY A 4 -28.13 -6.82 20.82
C GLY A 4 -26.83 -6.17 20.36
N ARG A 5 -26.44 -4.98 20.82
CA ARG A 5 -25.80 -4.65 22.12
C ARG A 5 -24.59 -5.53 22.42
N GLY A 6 -23.40 -4.96 22.22
CA GLY A 6 -22.12 -5.54 22.63
C GLY A 6 -20.91 -4.61 22.40
N PHE A 7 -21.00 -3.34 22.84
CA PHE A 7 -19.87 -2.41 22.86
C PHE A 7 -19.06 -2.67 24.15
N ASP A 8 -17.95 -3.39 24.07
CA ASP A 8 -17.05 -3.55 25.22
C ASP A 8 -15.97 -2.47 25.20
N SER A 9 -16.09 -1.57 26.18
CA SER A 9 -15.14 -0.51 26.47
C SER A 9 -14.25 -0.91 27.64
N ARG A 10 -12.95 -0.62 27.49
CA ARG A 10 -11.93 -0.42 28.54
C ARG A 10 -11.13 -1.70 28.89
N ARG A 11 -9.83 -1.65 28.62
CA ARG A 11 -8.83 -1.22 29.63
C ARG A 11 -7.41 -1.33 29.09
N LEU A 12 -6.65 -0.26 29.36
CA LEU A 12 -5.23 -0.20 29.79
C LEU A 12 -4.30 -1.24 29.15
N HIS A 13 -3.19 -0.85 28.53
CA HIS A 13 -2.02 -0.41 29.29
C HIS A 13 -1.13 0.50 28.44
N GLN A 14 -0.92 1.71 28.94
CA GLN A 14 0.19 2.57 28.58
C GLN A 14 1.46 1.99 29.22
N ARG A 15 2.52 1.79 28.43
CA ARG A 15 3.88 1.57 28.95
C ARG A 15 4.87 2.49 28.26
N THR A 16 5.33 3.43 29.07
CA THR A 16 6.43 4.37 28.87
C THR A 16 7.80 3.68 28.87
N ALA A 17 8.74 4.14 28.05
CA ALA A 17 10.18 4.33 28.35
C ALA A 17 10.89 4.71 27.03
N ARG A 18 11.23 5.97 26.76
CA ARG A 18 12.49 6.66 27.15
C ARG A 18 13.75 5.81 27.01
N GLY A 19 14.56 6.15 26.01
CA GLY A 19 16.01 6.31 26.17
C GLY A 19 16.88 5.25 25.51
N ALA A 20 17.56 5.64 24.42
CA ALA A 20 18.91 5.17 24.12
C ALA A 20 19.60 6.15 23.15
N SER A 21 20.23 7.18 23.72
CA SER A 21 21.28 7.96 23.07
C SER A 21 22.51 7.06 22.88
N GLY A 22 22.75 6.60 21.65
CA GLY A 22 23.91 5.81 21.26
C GLY A 22 24.91 6.63 20.46
N THR A 23 26.16 6.61 20.89
CA THR A 23 27.25 7.54 20.57
C THR A 23 27.87 7.37 19.18
N ARG A 24 28.32 8.52 18.65
CA ARG A 24 29.35 8.71 17.62
C ARG A 24 30.51 7.72 17.80
N GLY A 25 30.84 6.97 16.75
CA GLY A 25 32.02 6.12 16.65
C GLY A 25 32.60 6.18 15.25
N GLY A 26 33.40 7.22 14.99
CA GLY A 26 34.14 7.37 13.73
C GLY A 26 35.27 6.35 13.64
N ALA A 27 35.20 5.47 12.63
CA ALA A 27 36.30 4.56 12.30
C ALA A 27 37.39 5.32 11.55
N ARG A 28 38.54 5.44 12.22
CA ARG A 28 39.79 6.02 11.75
C ARG A 28 40.50 4.99 10.84
N TRP A 29 40.48 5.22 9.53
CA TRP A 29 41.19 4.37 8.56
C TRP A 29 42.67 4.76 8.48
N PRO A 30 43.63 3.84 8.73
CA PRO A 30 45.04 4.09 8.51
C PRO A 30 45.45 3.58 7.12
N GLY A 31 46.14 4.44 6.36
CA GLY A 31 46.81 4.05 5.11
C GLY A 31 45.84 3.89 3.94
N ALA A 32 46.20 4.13 2.69
CA ALA A 32 47.51 4.37 2.13
C ALA A 32 47.36 5.37 0.99
N ARG A 33 48.31 6.30 0.91
CA ARG A 33 48.53 7.10 -0.28
C ARG A 33 49.13 6.18 -1.32
N VAL A 34 48.38 5.86 -2.37
CA VAL A 34 48.98 5.50 -3.65
C VAL A 34 48.27 6.29 -4.74
N ALA A 35 48.93 7.35 -5.18
CA ALA A 35 48.53 8.13 -6.32
C ALA A 35 48.80 7.31 -7.58
N HIS A 36 47.78 6.61 -8.07
CA HIS A 36 47.81 6.08 -9.43
C HIS A 36 47.32 7.15 -10.40
N ALA A 37 48.10 7.33 -11.46
CA ALA A 37 48.02 8.38 -12.45
C ALA A 37 46.60 8.61 -13.00
N ARG A 38 46.18 9.88 -13.06
CA ARG A 38 44.94 10.30 -13.73
C ARG A 38 45.13 10.18 -15.24
N LEU A 39 44.79 9.03 -15.82
CA LEU A 39 44.46 8.96 -17.24
C LEU A 39 43.10 9.62 -17.43
N ARG A 40 43.07 10.74 -18.17
CA ARG A 40 41.83 11.37 -18.65
C ARG A 40 41.15 10.40 -19.62
N SER A 41 40.20 9.61 -19.14
CA SER A 41 39.30 8.87 -20.02
C SER A 41 38.29 9.86 -20.61
N ILE A 42 38.32 9.96 -21.92
CA ILE A 42 37.60 10.96 -22.75
C ILE A 42 36.27 10.38 -23.28
N LEU A 43 35.72 9.34 -22.64
CA LEU A 43 34.46 8.75 -23.07
C LEU A 43 33.37 9.15 -22.08
N GLY A 44 32.56 10.08 -22.57
CA GLY A 44 31.51 10.76 -21.85
C GLY A 44 30.52 9.79 -21.21
N HIS A 45 29.93 10.28 -20.13
CA HIS A 45 28.68 9.80 -19.58
C HIS A 45 27.69 9.51 -20.72
N VAL A 46 27.53 8.22 -21.06
CA VAL A 46 26.32 7.76 -21.74
C VAL A 46 25.22 7.85 -20.69
N GLY A 47 24.67 9.06 -20.55
CA GLY A 47 23.45 9.27 -19.79
C GLY A 47 22.39 8.33 -20.33
N THR A 48 21.83 7.52 -19.44
CA THR A 48 20.69 6.67 -19.70
C THR A 48 19.55 7.56 -20.22
N ARG A 49 19.39 7.63 -21.53
CA ARG A 49 18.21 8.23 -22.15
C ARG A 49 17.04 7.28 -21.87
N ASN A 50 16.41 7.43 -20.71
CA ASN A 50 15.08 6.87 -20.52
C ASN A 50 14.11 7.76 -21.30
N ARG A 51 13.90 7.39 -22.56
CA ARG A 51 13.02 8.08 -23.53
C ARG A 51 11.70 7.32 -23.68
N ARG A 52 11.18 6.71 -22.61
CA ARG A 52 9.95 5.89 -22.66
C ARG A 52 9.05 5.99 -21.43
N ASP A 53 9.15 7.06 -20.64
CA ASP A 53 8.22 7.25 -19.50
C ASP A 53 7.15 8.30 -19.85
N ALA A 54 6.79 8.42 -21.13
CA ALA A 54 5.85 9.43 -21.64
C ALA A 54 4.80 8.81 -22.57
N GLU A 55 4.36 7.59 -22.29
CA GLU A 55 3.12 7.02 -22.84
C GLU A 55 2.10 7.10 -21.71
N GLY A 56 1.05 7.90 -21.86
CA GLY A 56 0.08 8.18 -20.79
C GLY A 56 -0.53 6.91 -20.19
N GLU A 57 0.00 6.48 -19.06
CA GLU A 57 -0.53 5.39 -18.26
C GLU A 57 -1.72 5.92 -17.46
N ARG A 58 -2.94 5.67 -17.96
CA ARG A 58 -4.17 5.74 -17.17
C ARG A 58 -3.95 4.93 -15.88
N ARG A 59 -3.81 5.63 -14.76
CA ARG A 59 -3.51 5.05 -13.46
C ARG A 59 -4.79 4.45 -12.89
N TRP A 60 -4.89 3.13 -12.91
CA TRP A 60 -5.97 2.41 -12.27
C TRP A 60 -5.86 2.52 -10.75
N THR A 61 -7.02 2.52 -10.09
CA THR A 61 -7.14 2.45 -8.65
C THR A 61 -6.88 1.01 -8.19
N ASP A 62 -5.90 0.81 -7.33
CA ASP A 62 -5.47 -0.52 -6.86
C ASP A 62 -6.01 -0.91 -5.47
N GLU A 63 -6.74 -0.01 -4.81
CA GLU A 63 -7.37 -0.24 -3.51
C GLU A 63 -8.66 0.57 -3.36
N ALA A 64 -9.65 0.03 -2.63
CA ALA A 64 -10.89 0.72 -2.31
C ALA A 64 -11.49 0.19 -1.01
N SER A 65 -12.57 0.82 -0.52
CA SER A 65 -13.31 0.34 0.65
C SER A 65 -14.78 0.09 0.35
N TYR A 66 -15.38 -0.84 1.09
CA TYR A 66 -16.83 -1.07 1.14
C TYR A 66 -17.30 -1.21 2.59
N VAL A 67 -18.60 -1.03 2.83
CA VAL A 67 -19.21 -1.21 4.16
C VAL A 67 -19.91 -2.56 4.22
N CYS A 68 -19.45 -3.45 5.12
CA CYS A 68 -20.05 -4.77 5.29
C CYS A 68 -21.54 -4.66 5.61
N GLY A 69 -22.38 -5.35 4.83
CA GLY A 69 -23.85 -5.31 5.01
C GLY A 69 -24.33 -5.98 6.30
N SER A 70 -23.50 -6.83 6.92
CA SER A 70 -23.84 -7.60 8.11
C SER A 70 -23.41 -6.91 9.41
N CYS A 71 -22.16 -6.47 9.51
CA CYS A 71 -21.63 -5.85 10.75
C CYS A 71 -21.47 -4.33 10.68
N GLY A 72 -21.48 -3.74 9.48
CA GLY A 72 -21.32 -2.29 9.27
C GLY A 72 -19.88 -1.78 9.32
N GLU A 73 -18.87 -2.65 9.38
CA GLU A 73 -17.47 -2.25 9.32
C GLU A 73 -17.08 -1.80 7.91
N GLU A 74 -16.22 -0.77 7.81
CA GLU A 74 -15.55 -0.39 6.56
C GLU A 74 -14.35 -1.30 6.31
N ILE A 75 -14.39 -2.06 5.23
CA ILE A 75 -13.37 -3.01 4.81
C ILE A 75 -12.61 -2.41 3.63
N VAL A 76 -11.27 -2.36 3.73
CA VAL A 76 -10.38 -1.96 2.63
C VAL A 76 -9.91 -3.22 1.90
N VAL A 77 -10.05 -3.24 0.59
CA VAL A 77 -9.67 -4.36 -0.27
C VAL A 77 -8.73 -3.91 -1.40
N PRO A 78 -7.74 -4.74 -1.75
CA PRO A 78 -6.97 -4.54 -2.98
C PRO A 78 -7.86 -4.84 -4.19
N LEU A 79 -7.68 -4.08 -5.26
CA LEU A 79 -8.35 -4.29 -6.54
C LEU A 79 -7.36 -4.71 -7.62
N ASP A 80 -7.76 -5.65 -8.47
CA ASP A 80 -6.99 -6.08 -9.63
C ASP A 80 -7.69 -5.65 -10.93
N PRO A 81 -7.21 -4.59 -11.61
CA PRO A 81 -7.79 -4.14 -12.87
C PRO A 81 -7.65 -5.16 -14.02
N SER A 82 -6.77 -6.17 -13.88
CA SER A 82 -6.52 -7.15 -14.95
C SER A 82 -7.70 -8.11 -15.19
N ALA A 83 -8.61 -8.22 -14.21
CA ALA A 83 -9.82 -9.05 -14.28
C ALA A 83 -10.99 -8.38 -15.04
N GLY A 84 -10.80 -7.16 -15.57
CA GLY A 84 -11.78 -6.44 -16.38
C GLY A 84 -12.37 -5.23 -15.67
N GLU A 85 -13.15 -4.44 -16.44
CA GLU A 85 -13.72 -3.17 -15.96
C GLU A 85 -14.88 -3.36 -14.98
N SER A 86 -15.66 -4.43 -15.11
CA SER A 86 -16.75 -4.78 -14.20
C SER A 86 -16.50 -6.17 -13.62
N GLN A 87 -16.44 -6.26 -12.30
CA GLN A 87 -16.08 -7.47 -11.56
C GLN A 87 -17.08 -7.71 -10.44
N GLN A 88 -17.39 -8.98 -10.19
CA GLN A 88 -18.22 -9.41 -9.07
C GLN A 88 -17.59 -10.66 -8.45
N TYR A 89 -17.41 -10.63 -7.14
CA TYR A 89 -16.86 -11.75 -6.39
C TYR A 89 -17.42 -11.76 -4.96
N VAL A 90 -17.32 -12.91 -4.30
CA VAL A 90 -17.74 -13.08 -2.91
C VAL A 90 -16.51 -13.09 -2.02
N GLU A 91 -16.56 -12.31 -0.94
CA GLU A 91 -15.52 -12.25 0.09
C GLU A 91 -16.14 -12.29 1.49
N ASP A 92 -15.51 -13.03 2.41
CA ASP A 92 -15.88 -13.04 3.81
C ASP A 92 -15.36 -11.79 4.53
N CYS A 93 -16.25 -11.09 5.26
CA CYS A 93 -15.85 -9.94 6.05
C CYS A 93 -14.82 -10.35 7.13
N PRO A 94 -13.64 -9.73 7.21
CA PRO A 94 -12.59 -10.11 8.16
C PRO A 94 -12.96 -9.84 9.64
N VAL A 95 -14.04 -9.09 9.88
CA VAL A 95 -14.53 -8.77 11.23
C VAL A 95 -15.59 -9.76 11.71
N CYS A 96 -16.55 -10.14 10.86
CA CYS A 96 -17.71 -10.95 11.26
C CYS A 96 -17.87 -12.27 10.49
N CYS A 97 -16.96 -12.59 9.57
CA CYS A 97 -16.99 -13.80 8.75
C CYS A 97 -18.31 -14.02 7.99
N ALA A 98 -19.06 -12.95 7.74
CA ALA A 98 -20.26 -13.01 6.92
C ALA A 98 -19.85 -12.71 5.47
N PRO A 99 -20.34 -13.48 4.51
CA PRO A 99 -19.99 -13.28 3.12
C PRO A 99 -20.65 -12.02 2.55
N ASN A 100 -19.95 -11.36 1.64
CA ASN A 100 -20.43 -10.19 0.91
C ASN A 100 -20.15 -10.40 -0.58
N GLU A 101 -21.17 -10.21 -1.41
CA GLU A 101 -21.01 -10.03 -2.86
C GLU A 101 -20.50 -8.61 -3.10
N VAL A 102 -19.25 -8.49 -3.54
CA VAL A 102 -18.56 -7.23 -3.84
C VAL A 102 -18.63 -6.99 -5.34
N SER A 103 -19.12 -5.82 -5.74
CA SER A 103 -19.12 -5.34 -7.13
C SER A 103 -18.11 -4.20 -7.29
N VAL A 104 -17.26 -4.31 -8.31
CA VAL A 104 -16.23 -3.33 -8.66
C VAL A 104 -16.45 -2.90 -10.11
N ASP A 105 -16.58 -1.60 -10.34
CA ASP A 105 -16.67 -1.00 -11.67
C ASP A 105 -15.61 0.08 -11.82
N TYR A 106 -14.79 -0.01 -12.87
CA TYR A 106 -13.81 1.01 -13.21
C TYR A 106 -14.35 1.96 -14.29
N ASP A 107 -14.13 3.26 -14.10
CA ASP A 107 -14.41 4.28 -15.09
C ASP A 107 -13.23 4.49 -16.06
N GLU A 108 -13.45 5.23 -17.15
CA GLU A 108 -12.45 5.49 -18.20
C GLU A 108 -11.18 6.20 -17.68
N ASP A 109 -11.28 6.93 -16.58
CA ASP A 109 -10.16 7.62 -15.92
C ASP A 109 -9.33 6.70 -15.00
N GLY A 110 -9.77 5.46 -14.78
CA GLY A 110 -9.14 4.49 -13.90
C GLY A 110 -9.61 4.55 -12.44
N SER A 111 -10.58 5.41 -12.12
CA SER A 111 -11.24 5.41 -10.82
C SER A 111 -12.12 4.17 -10.65
N ALA A 112 -12.16 3.61 -9.45
CA ALA A 112 -12.99 2.45 -9.12
C ALA A 112 -14.17 2.86 -8.25
N ARG A 113 -15.36 2.34 -8.56
CA ARG A 113 -16.52 2.31 -7.68
C ARG A 113 -16.68 0.91 -7.13
N VAL A 114 -16.77 0.81 -5.80
CA VAL A 114 -16.99 -0.46 -5.10
C VAL A 114 -18.27 -0.39 -4.28
N SER A 115 -19.03 -1.48 -4.32
CA SER A 115 -20.21 -1.66 -3.48
C SER A 115 -20.32 -3.10 -3.02
N SER A 116 -21.02 -3.33 -1.92
CA SER A 116 -21.18 -4.67 -1.34
C SER A 116 -22.63 -4.93 -0.95
N ARG A 117 -23.05 -6.19 -1.09
CA ARG A 117 -24.34 -6.69 -0.64
C ARG A 117 -24.14 -7.97 0.20
N PRO A 118 -24.89 -8.14 1.31
CA PRO A 118 -24.87 -9.42 2.01
C PRO A 118 -25.52 -10.51 1.15
N GLU A 119 -24.91 -11.68 1.10
CA GLU A 119 -25.46 -12.89 0.46
C GLU A 119 -26.22 -13.80 1.44
#